data_AF-A0A9P8C0M5-F1
#
_entry.id   AF-A0A9P8C0M5-F1
#
_cell.length_a   1.000
_cell.length_b   1.000
_cell.length_c   1.000
_cell.angle_alpha   90.00
_cell.angle_beta   90.00
_cell.angle_gamma   90.00
#
_symmetry.space_group_name_H-M   'P 1'
#
loop_
_entity.id
_entity.type
_entity.pdbx_description
1 polymer ?
#
loop_
_entity_poly.entity_id
_entity_poly.type
_entity_poly.pdbx_seq_one_letter_code
_entity_poly.pdbx_strand_id
1 'polypeptide(L)'
;MVTSQQMLNTTEIILIKHTCCGMLSFSNADAVANISKNLGPAEEAAIQEAFRSDFLPFGDLEGTLKEEVQWLKESPLVNKGTKASGWIYQLEDGRVRWVV
;
A
#
# COMPACT_ATOMS: atom_id res chain seq x y z
N MET A 1 -11.65 3.87 2.65
CA MET A 1 -11.75 3.69 4.11
C MET A 1 -12.65 4.71 4.77
N VAL A 2 -12.31 6.01 4.76
CA VAL A 2 -13.09 7.07 5.45
C VAL A 2 -14.57 7.02 5.05
N THR A 3 -14.89 7.04 3.76
CA THR A 3 -16.28 6.96 3.29
C THR A 3 -17.01 5.70 3.77
N SER A 4 -16.33 4.55 3.80
CA SER A 4 -16.89 3.28 4.29
C SER A 4 -17.33 3.39 5.76
N GLN A 5 -16.54 4.06 6.59
CA GLN A 5 -16.85 4.22 7.99
C GLN A 5 -17.88 5.32 8.23
N GLN A 6 -17.72 6.48 7.58
CA GLN A 6 -18.57 7.66 7.82
C GLN A 6 -19.96 7.53 7.21
N MET A 7 -20.10 6.79 6.10
CA MET A 7 -21.38 6.67 5.39
C MET A 7 -22.04 5.30 5.57
N LEU A 8 -21.24 4.25 5.81
CA LEU A 8 -21.72 2.86 5.82
C LEU A 8 -21.48 2.16 7.17
N ASN A 9 -20.98 2.87 8.19
CA ASN A 9 -20.76 2.37 9.54
C ASN A 9 -19.92 1.08 9.65
N THR A 10 -18.95 0.87 8.75
CA THR A 10 -18.01 -0.27 8.87
C THR A 10 -17.09 -0.09 10.08
N THR A 11 -16.93 -1.14 10.89
CA THR A 11 -16.19 -1.11 12.17
C THR A 11 -14.90 -1.91 12.18
N GLU A 12 -14.58 -2.58 11.08
CA GLU A 12 -13.41 -3.45 10.95
C GLU A 12 -12.71 -3.23 9.61
N ILE A 13 -11.38 -3.31 9.64
CA ILE A 13 -10.50 -3.17 8.48
C ILE A 13 -9.59 -4.39 8.44
N ILE A 14 -9.55 -5.03 7.27
CA ILE A 14 -8.61 -6.11 6.96
C ILE A 14 -7.68 -5.57 5.88
N LEU A 15 -6.40 -5.43 6.20
CA LEU A 15 -5.36 -5.05 5.26
C LEU A 15 -4.66 -6.32 4.76
N ILE A 16 -4.68 -6.54 3.44
CA ILE A 16 -4.09 -7.72 2.82
C ILE A 16 -2.98 -7.28 1.87
N LYS A 17 -1.75 -7.69 2.15
CA LYS A 17 -0.66 -7.69 1.16
C LYS A 17 -0.49 -9.09 0.58
N HIS A 18 0.32 -9.26 -0.45
CA HIS A 18 0.56 -10.56 -1.05
C HIS A 18 2.05 -10.85 -1.30
N THR A 19 2.41 -12.13 -1.34
CA THR A 19 3.75 -12.57 -1.77
C THR A 19 3.99 -12.21 -3.23
N CYS A 20 5.25 -12.12 -3.63
CA CYS A 20 5.65 -11.71 -4.99
C CYS A 20 5.03 -10.37 -5.46
N CYS A 21 4.78 -9.44 -4.54
CA CYS A 21 4.30 -8.10 -4.92
C CYS A 21 5.35 -7.37 -5.77
N GLY A 22 4.96 -6.84 -6.93
CA GLY A 22 5.86 -6.09 -7.80
C GLY A 22 6.46 -4.85 -7.14
N MET A 23 5.79 -4.30 -6.12
CA MET A 23 6.30 -3.15 -5.35
C MET A 23 7.53 -3.48 -4.49
N LEU A 24 7.90 -4.76 -4.37
CA LEU A 24 9.16 -5.21 -3.74
C LEU A 24 10.36 -5.17 -4.70
N SER A 25 10.13 -5.03 -6.01
CA SER A 25 11.17 -5.26 -7.03
C SER A 25 11.81 -3.98 -7.58
N PHE A 26 11.41 -2.80 -7.11
CA PHE A 26 11.91 -1.53 -7.64
C PHE A 26 11.86 -0.40 -6.60
N SER A 27 12.70 0.61 -6.78
CA SER A 27 12.65 1.88 -6.05
C SER A 27 11.91 2.97 -6.82
N ASN A 28 11.56 4.08 -6.15
CA ASN A 28 10.97 5.24 -6.83
C ASN A 28 11.87 5.77 -7.96
N ALA A 29 13.19 5.76 -7.77
CA ALA A 29 14.14 6.16 -8.81
C ALA A 29 14.10 5.21 -10.02
N ASP A 30 14.03 3.90 -9.78
CA ASP A 30 13.89 2.91 -10.86
C ASP A 30 12.58 3.11 -11.62
N ALA A 31 11.48 3.38 -10.93
CA ALA A 31 10.17 3.64 -11.53
C ALA A 31 10.21 4.88 -12.43
N VAL A 32 10.72 6.02 -11.93
CA VAL A 32 10.85 7.25 -12.72
C VAL A 32 11.72 6.99 -13.96
N ALA A 33 12.90 6.39 -13.79
CA ALA A 33 13.81 6.12 -14.90
C ALA A 33 13.19 5.19 -15.95
N ASN A 34 12.45 4.17 -15.52
CA ASN A 34 11.79 3.22 -16.43
C ASN A 34 10.65 3.90 -17.20
N ILE A 35 9.84 4.73 -16.53
CA ILE A 35 8.76 5.47 -17.18
C ILE A 35 9.32 6.48 -18.19
N SER A 36 10.33 7.28 -17.81
CA SER A 36 10.99 8.22 -18.72
C SER A 36 11.57 7.52 -19.95
N LYS A 37 12.12 6.31 -19.78
CA LYS A 37 12.63 5.50 -20.88
C LYS A 37 11.52 5.03 -21.82
N ASN A 38 10.36 4.63 -21.29
CA ASN A 38 9.29 4.02 -22.07
C ASN A 38 8.36 5.04 -22.74
N LEU A 39 8.07 6.15 -22.06
CA LEU A 39 7.12 7.18 -22.52
C LEU A 39 7.81 8.44 -23.02
N GLY A 40 9.10 8.62 -22.71
CA GLY A 40 9.90 9.78 -23.07
C GLY A 40 10.16 10.70 -21.87
N PRO A 41 11.28 11.46 -21.90
CA PRO A 41 11.73 12.27 -20.76
C PRO A 41 10.82 13.48 -20.46
N ALA A 42 9.92 13.85 -21.37
CA ALA A 42 8.98 14.95 -21.14
C ALA A 42 7.93 14.62 -20.05
N GLU A 43 7.74 13.33 -19.75
CA GLU A 43 6.73 12.88 -18.78
C GLU A 43 7.19 12.96 -17.32
N GLU A 44 8.46 13.29 -17.04
CA GLU A 44 8.96 13.43 -15.67
C GLU A 44 8.19 14.48 -14.87
N ALA A 45 7.82 15.59 -15.52
CA ALA A 45 6.99 16.62 -14.90
C ALA A 45 5.58 16.09 -14.54
N ALA A 46 4.99 15.28 -15.43
CA ALA A 46 3.69 14.66 -15.18
C ALA A 46 3.76 13.64 -14.03
N ILE A 47 4.86 12.87 -13.92
CA ILE A 47 5.09 11.96 -12.79
C ILE A 47 5.17 12.72 -11.46
N GLN A 48 5.92 13.82 -11.44
CA GLN A 48 6.03 14.68 -10.25
C GLN A 48 4.69 15.28 -9.86
N GLU A 49 3.89 15.76 -10.81
CA GLU A 49 2.58 16.34 -10.54
C GLU A 49 1.59 15.30 -10.01
N ALA A 50 1.49 14.14 -10.67
CA ALA A 50 0.49 13.14 -10.36
C ALA A 50 0.84 12.30 -9.12
N PHE A 51 2.11 11.92 -8.97
CA PHE A 51 2.57 10.95 -7.96
C PHE A 51 3.55 11.55 -6.96
N ARG A 52 3.99 12.80 -7.14
CA ARG A 52 5.08 13.41 -6.35
C ARG A 52 6.35 12.57 -6.36
N SER A 53 6.53 11.80 -7.43
CA SER A 53 7.56 10.76 -7.57
C SER A 53 7.62 9.75 -6.43
N ASP A 54 6.49 9.53 -5.75
CA ASP A 54 6.35 8.50 -4.74
C ASP A 54 5.32 7.45 -5.18
N PHE A 55 5.83 6.31 -5.62
CA PHE A 55 5.06 5.14 -6.01
C PHE A 55 4.82 4.18 -4.84
N LEU A 56 5.29 4.51 -3.64
CA LEU A 56 5.17 3.70 -2.43
C LEU A 56 5.74 2.26 -2.55
N PRO A 57 6.94 2.06 -3.14
CA PRO A 57 7.60 0.77 -3.06
C PRO A 57 7.98 0.45 -1.61
N PHE A 58 8.14 -0.83 -1.31
CA PHE A 58 8.53 -1.29 0.02
C PHE A 58 9.52 -2.44 -0.08
N GLY A 59 10.37 -2.60 0.93
CA GLY A 59 11.41 -3.64 0.95
C GLY A 59 11.11 -4.86 1.83
N ASP A 60 10.16 -4.72 2.76
CA ASP A 60 9.77 -5.78 3.70
C ASP A 60 8.26 -5.93 3.72
N LEU A 61 7.78 -7.07 3.24
CA LEU A 61 6.36 -7.38 3.15
C LEU A 61 5.67 -7.38 4.53
N GLU A 62 6.28 -8.01 5.54
CA GLU A 62 5.68 -8.11 6.88
C GLU A 62 5.87 -6.84 7.69
N GLY A 63 7.07 -6.24 7.62
CA GLY A 63 7.37 -4.99 8.30
C GLY A 63 6.43 -3.87 7.85
N THR A 64 6.34 -3.65 6.54
CA THR A 64 5.44 -2.63 5.98
C THR A 64 3.97 -2.92 6.26
N LEU A 65 3.54 -4.19 6.26
CA LEU A 65 2.17 -4.53 6.66
C LEU A 65 1.88 -4.13 8.11
N LYS A 66 2.80 -4.40 9.03
CA LYS A 66 2.65 -4.03 10.45
C LYS A 66 2.62 -2.51 10.63
N GLU A 67 3.51 -1.80 9.94
CA GLU A 67 3.56 -0.33 9.93
C GLU A 67 2.26 0.28 9.40
N GLU A 68 1.73 -0.22 8.28
CA GLU A 68 0.48 0.28 7.70
C GLU A 68 -0.73 -0.02 8.59
N VAL A 69 -0.80 -1.20 9.23
CA VAL A 69 -1.84 -1.50 10.23
C VAL A 69 -1.74 -0.55 11.41
N GLN A 70 -0.53 -0.25 11.89
CA GLN A 70 -0.34 0.70 12.98
C GLN A 70 -0.76 2.11 12.55
N TRP A 71 -0.36 2.55 11.36
CA TRP A 71 -0.77 3.83 10.78
C TRP A 71 -2.31 3.95 10.67
N LEU A 72 -3.00 2.88 10.27
CA LEU A 72 -4.47 2.84 10.24
C LEU A 72 -5.08 3.03 11.64
N LYS A 73 -4.49 2.40 12.67
CA LYS A 73 -4.95 2.51 14.06
C LYS A 73 -4.72 3.91 14.65
N GLU A 74 -3.65 4.58 14.24
CA GLU A 74 -3.28 5.92 14.71
C GLU A 74 -3.96 7.05 13.92
N SER A 75 -4.50 6.74 12.74
CA SER A 75 -5.10 7.73 11.86
C SER A 75 -6.30 8.43 12.51
N PRO A 76 -6.30 9.78 12.59
CA PRO A 76 -7.44 10.53 13.12
C PRO A 76 -8.68 10.47 12.20
N LEU A 77 -8.52 9.95 10.98
CA LEU A 77 -9.60 9.77 10.01
C LEU A 77 -10.27 8.40 10.10
N VAL A 78 -9.79 7.52 10.99
CA VAL A 78 -10.38 6.21 11.28
C VAL A 78 -11.20 6.31 12.57
N ASN A 79 -12.41 5.75 12.55
CA ASN A 79 -13.30 5.76 13.71
C ASN A 79 -12.61 5.10 14.93
N LYS A 80 -12.73 5.74 16.09
CA LYS A 80 -12.21 5.20 17.34
C LYS A 80 -12.80 3.81 17.62
N GLY A 81 -11.96 2.88 18.05
CA GLY A 81 -12.36 1.50 18.32
C GLY A 81 -12.49 0.60 17.09
N THR A 82 -12.17 1.09 15.89
CA THR A 82 -12.06 0.24 14.69
C THR A 82 -11.03 -0.86 14.92
N LYS A 83 -11.41 -2.11 14.63
CA LYS A 83 -10.47 -3.23 14.60
C LYS A 83 -9.71 -3.22 13.27
N ALA A 84 -8.39 -3.24 13.32
CA ALA A 84 -7.55 -3.34 12.12
C ALA A 84 -6.61 -4.53 12.24
N SER A 85 -6.61 -5.40 11.23
CA SER A 85 -5.76 -6.58 11.15
C SER A 85 -5.00 -6.64 9.83
N GLY A 86 -3.81 -7.24 9.85
CA GLY A 86 -2.92 -7.42 8.71
C GLY A 86 -2.77 -8.88 8.33
N TRP A 87 -2.88 -9.16 7.04
CA TRP A 87 -2.82 -10.50 6.47
C TRP A 87 -1.93 -10.54 5.23
N ILE A 88 -1.39 -11.73 4.94
CA ILE A 88 -0.61 -12.00 3.74
C ILE A 88 -1.30 -13.09 2.93
N TYR A 89 -1.64 -12.76 1.68
CA TYR A 89 -2.08 -13.71 0.67
C TYR A 89 -0.87 -14.30 -0.06
N GLN A 90 -0.76 -15.63 -0.04
CA GLN A 90 0.33 -16.37 -0.67
C GLN A 90 -0.09 -16.74 -2.10
N LEU A 91 0.52 -16.12 -3.11
CA LEU A 91 0.21 -16.38 -4.51
C LEU A 91 0.58 -17.79 -4.95
N GLU A 92 1.54 -18.42 -4.27
CA GLU A 92 2.07 -19.74 -4.59
C GLU A 92 1.05 -20.85 -4.38
N ASP A 93 0.20 -20.74 -3.35
CA ASP A 93 -0.74 -21.79 -2.96
C ASP A 93 -2.15 -21.29 -2.60
N GLY A 94 -2.40 -19.99 -2.69
CA GLY A 94 -3.70 -19.36 -2.44
C GLY A 94 -4.06 -19.23 -0.95
N ARG A 95 -3.14 -19.51 -0.03
CA ARG A 95 -3.42 -19.38 1.41
C ARG A 95 -3.41 -17.92 1.85
N VAL A 96 -4.18 -17.61 2.89
CA VAL A 96 -4.15 -16.32 3.58
C VAL A 96 -3.74 -16.55 5.01
N ARG A 97 -2.67 -15.90 5.48
CA ARG A 97 -2.21 -16.00 6.86
C ARG A 97 -2.33 -14.68 7.60
N TRP A 98 -2.67 -14.76 8.87
CA TRP A 98 -2.71 -13.62 9.78
C TRP A 98 -1.30 -13.20 10.19
N VAL A 99 -1.09 -11.90 10.43
CA VAL A 99 0.19 -11.33 10.86
C VAL A 99 0.03 -10.43 12.10
N VAL A 100 -0.96 -9.53 12.12
CA VAL A 100 -1.16 -8.51 13.17
C VAL A 100 -2.63 -8.10 13.33
#